data_AF-A0A2R6KGN1-F1
#
_entry.id   AF-A0A2R6KGN1-F1
#
_cell.length_a   1.000
_cell.length_b   1.000
_cell.length_c   1.000
_cell.angle_alpha   90.00
_cell.angle_beta   90.00
_cell.angle_gamma   90.00
#
_symmetry.space_group_name_H-M   'P 1'
#
loop_
_entity.id
_entity.type
_entity.pdbx_description
1 polymer ?
#
loop_
_entity_poly.entity_id
_entity_poly.type
_entity_poly.pdbx_seq_one_letter_code
_entity_poly.pdbx_strand_id
1 'polypeptide(L)' 'MNEEDLDEFVRENSEMLSRVLACGNEEARAYVLALLANCDGVESVENVEKQLGRIKLELA' A
#
# COMPACT_ATOMS: atom_id res chain seq x y z
N MET A 1 10.08 -0.77 14.26
CA MET A 1 10.10 -1.58 13.04
C MET A 1 11.10 -0.91 12.14
N ASN A 2 12.24 -1.56 11.89
CA ASN A 2 13.21 -1.06 10.91
C ASN A 2 12.71 -1.43 9.49
N GLU A 3 13.39 -0.95 8.44
CA GLU A 3 13.02 -1.23 7.05
C GLU A 3 12.99 -2.74 6.76
N GLU A 4 13.95 -3.50 7.31
CA GLU A 4 14.05 -4.96 7.13
C GLU A 4 12.83 -5.71 7.72
N ASP A 5 12.39 -5.33 8.93
CA ASP A 5 11.21 -5.91 9.59
C ASP A 5 9.93 -5.60 8.78
N LEU A 6 9.86 -4.43 8.16
CA LEU A 6 8.71 -3.97 7.39
C LEU A 6 8.63 -4.69 6.03
N ASP A 7 9.76 -4.86 5.35
CA ASP A 7 9.86 -5.65 4.12
C ASP A 7 9.52 -7.11 4.34
N GLU A 8 10.01 -7.70 5.44
CA GLU A 8 9.64 -9.04 5.84
C GLU A 8 8.13 -9.16 6.08
N PHE A 9 7.55 -8.21 6.81
CA PHE A 9 6.11 -8.19 7.07
C PHE A 9 5.29 -8.11 5.77
N VAL A 10 5.64 -7.22 4.84
CA VAL A 10 4.90 -7.07 3.57
C VAL A 10 5.02 -8.32 2.72
N ARG A 11 6.22 -8.93 2.67
CA ARG A 11 6.45 -10.17 1.93
C ARG A 11 5.60 -11.32 2.48
N GLU A 12 5.58 -11.50 3.80
CA GLU A 12 4.83 -12.56 4.47
C GLU A 12 3.31 -12.37 4.37
N ASN A 13 2.83 -11.12 4.28
CA ASN A 13 1.41 -10.80 4.30
C ASN A 13 0.87 -10.33 2.93
N SER A 14 1.62 -10.56 1.85
CA SER A 14 1.31 -10.06 0.50
C SER A 14 -0.09 -10.44 -0.01
N GLU A 15 -0.58 -11.65 0.30
CA GLU A 15 -1.94 -12.08 -0.04
C GLU A 15 -3.01 -11.25 0.69
N MET A 16 -2.84 -11.03 2.00
CA MET A 16 -3.75 -10.22 2.80
C MET A 16 -3.79 -8.79 2.28
N LEU A 17 -2.61 -8.18 2.08
CA LEU A 17 -2.49 -6.80 1.61
C LEU A 17 -3.12 -6.62 0.22
N SER A 18 -2.95 -7.59 -0.68
CA SER A 18 -3.60 -7.58 -2.00
C SER A 18 -5.12 -7.62 -1.90
N ARG A 19 -5.68 -8.41 -0.98
CA ARG A 19 -7.14 -8.47 -0.75
C ARG A 19 -7.67 -7.18 -0.15
N VAL A 20 -6.92 -6.53 0.74
CA VAL A 20 -7.28 -5.21 1.29
C VAL A 20 -7.23 -4.13 0.22
N LEU A 21 -6.25 -4.14 -0.66
CA LEU A 21 -6.19 -3.22 -1.80
C LEU A 21 -7.37 -3.41 -2.77
N ALA A 22 -7.77 -4.66 -3.02
CA ALA A 22 -8.86 -4.97 -3.95
C ALA A 22 -10.26 -4.71 -3.36
N CYS A 23 -10.48 -5.03 -2.09
CA CYS A 23 -11.81 -5.10 -1.50
C CYS A 23 -12.01 -4.22 -0.25
N GLY A 24 -10.93 -3.63 0.28
CA GLY A 24 -10.99 -2.77 1.46
C GLY A 24 -11.70 -1.45 1.19
N ASN A 25 -12.21 -0.83 2.26
CA ASN A 25 -12.71 0.54 2.19
C ASN A 25 -11.54 1.53 1.95
N GLU A 26 -11.87 2.80 1.69
CA GLU A 26 -10.87 3.80 1.31
C GLU A 26 -9.74 3.95 2.35
N GLU A 27 -10.10 3.96 3.63
CA GLU A 27 -9.14 4.07 4.74
C GLU A 27 -8.19 2.86 4.80
N ALA A 28 -8.73 1.64 4.72
CA ALA A 28 -7.92 0.43 4.74
C ALA A 28 -6.95 0.36 3.55
N ARG A 29 -7.38 0.79 2.36
CA ARG A 29 -6.51 0.87 1.18
C ARG A 29 -5.42 1.93 1.36
N ALA A 30 -5.76 3.10 1.88
CA ALA A 30 -4.78 4.16 2.15
C ALA A 30 -3.70 3.71 3.15
N TYR A 31 -4.09 2.97 4.19
CA TYR A 31 -3.14 2.40 5.14
C TYR A 31 -2.19 1.38 4.51
N VAL A 32 -2.69 0.45 3.69
CA VAL A 32 -1.83 -0.51 2.99
C VAL A 32 -0.88 0.20 2.02
N LEU A 33 -1.38 1.20 1.32
CA LEU A 33 -0.56 2.02 0.43
C LEU A 33 0.56 2.77 1.18
N ALA A 34 0.24 3.39 2.32
CA ALA A 34 1.24 4.02 3.18
C ALA A 34 2.27 2.99 3.69
N LEU A 35 1.82 1.80 4.08
CA LEU A 35 2.70 0.71 4.51
C LEU A 35 3.67 0.30 3.40
N LEU A 36 3.17 0.09 2.17
CA LEU A 36 3.97 -0.28 1.01
C LEU A 36 4.94 0.84 0.58
N ALA A 37 4.55 2.10 0.72
CA ALA A 37 5.44 3.25 0.45
C ALA A 37 6.62 3.32 1.43
N ASN A 38 6.48 2.75 2.63
CA ASN A 38 7.54 2.73 3.63
C ASN A 38 8.42 1.46 3.53
N CYS A 39 8.05 0.46 2.73
CA CYS A 39 8.88 -0.73 2.44
C CYS A 39 10.08 -0.38 1.54
N ASP A 40 9.82 0.27 0.40
CA ASP A 40 10.89 0.62 -0.54
C ASP A 40 11.22 2.12 -0.44
N GLY A 41 12.46 2.43 -0.06
CA GLY A 41 12.93 3.80 0.20
C GLY A 41 12.56 4.81 -0.89
N VAL A 42 11.90 5.91 -0.47
CA VAL A 42 11.56 7.20 -1.12
C VAL A 42 11.05 7.18 -2.59
N GLU A 43 11.62 6.40 -3.51
CA GLU A 43 11.16 6.24 -4.90
C GLU A 43 9.78 5.56 -5.01
N SER A 44 9.28 4.89 -3.95
CA SER A 44 7.99 4.19 -3.96
C SER A 44 6.76 5.09 -3.76
N VAL A 45 6.96 6.32 -3.24
CA VAL A 45 5.86 7.23 -2.88
C VAL A 45 5.07 7.71 -4.10
N GLU A 46 5.73 8.05 -5.20
CA GLU A 46 5.05 8.51 -6.44
C GLU A 46 4.15 7.43 -7.04
N ASN A 47 4.58 6.16 -6.96
CA ASN A 47 3.81 5.04 -7.49
C ASN A 47 2.56 4.78 -6.63
N VAL A 48 2.70 4.92 -5.32
CA VAL A 48 1.59 4.85 -4.36
C VAL A 48 0.60 6.00 -4.56
N GLU A 49 1.07 7.23 -4.72
CA GLU A 49 0.22 8.40 -5.01
C GLU A 49 -0.56 8.25 -6.32
N LYS A 50 0.09 7.70 -7.36
CA LYS A 50 -0.55 7.42 -8.65
C LYS A 50 -1.66 6.38 -8.54
N GLN A 51 -1.46 5.32 -7.74
CA GLN A 51 -2.50 4.32 -7.52
C GLN A 51 -3.65 4.88 -6.67
N LEU A 52 -3.35 5.66 -5.64
CA LEU A 52 -4.37 6.34 -4.83
C LEU A 52 -5.21 7.29 -5.69
N GLY A 53 -4.58 8.04 -6.60
CA GLY A 53 -5.26 8.94 -7.53
C GLY A 53 -6.21 8.20 -8.47
N ARG A 54 -5.84 7.01 -8.97
CA ARG A 54 -6.70 6.18 -9.82
C ARG A 54 -7.93 5.66 -9.08
N ILE A 55 -7.75 5.15 -7.86
CA ILE A 55 -8.86 4.67 -7.02
C ILE A 55 -9.87 5.79 -6.76
N LYS A 56 -9.40 7.01 -6.47
CA LYS A 56 -10.28 8.18 -6.26
C LYS A 56 -11.08 8.57 -7.50
N LEU A 57 -10.53 8.37 -8.70
CA LEU A 57 -11.22 8.63 -9.97
C LEU A 57 -12.24 7.54 -10.32
N GLU A 58 -11.99 6.28 -9.95
CA GLU A 58 -12.91 5.16 -10.20
C GLU A 58 -14.12 5.15 -9.25
N LEU A 59 -14.04 5.86 -8.13
CA LEU A 59 -15.12 6.00 -7.14
C LEU A 59 -15.98 7.26 -7.33
N ALA A 60 -15.64 8.11 -8.30
CA ALA A 60 -16.38 9.31 -8.70
C ALA A 60 -17.36 9.00 -9.84
#